data_AF-A0A816XI42-F1
#
_entry.id   AF-A0A816XI42-F1
#
_cell.length_a   1.000
_cell.length_b   1.000
_cell.length_c   1.000
_cell.angle_alpha   90.00
_cell.angle_beta   90.00
_cell.angle_gamma   90.00
#
_symmetry.space_group_name_H-M   'P 1'
#
loop_
_entity.id
_entity.type
_entity.pdbx_description
1 polymer ?
#
loop_
_entity_poly.entity_id
_entity_poly.type
_entity_poly.pdbx_seq_one_letter_code
_entity_poly.pdbx_strand_id
1 'polypeptide(L)'
;MVASGFSTATPTPTPSPKVHSTNGYQLVPITRFLEGNKLTYCTRCWHVEHMRNKCLAATTRCRICIQEITDIQKHNCPQQLRCAQCDGNHHSLSSQCEVIKAYKVQLKEEVDNALARGVIHRLEPNKQVPIFNHDDFPPLTNPNRNKVSAWGLKQEPTHQPTIEFTEIPGVLTALNKQLSIMTETNIRMEKKFEEMDMRMKHDAEALELLQKTIKNTLCSIREVMEIIVNPVNSHI
;
A
#
# COMPACT_ATOMS: atom_id res chain seq x y z
N MET A 1 35.00 40.80 -44.79
CA MET A 1 33.62 40.56 -45.24
C MET A 1 33.26 39.11 -44.98
N VAL A 2 32.63 38.78 -43.85
CA VAL A 2 31.58 37.75 -43.71
C VAL A 2 30.87 38.08 -42.39
N ALA A 3 29.62 38.56 -42.45
CA ALA A 3 28.79 38.80 -41.28
C ALA A 3 27.87 37.59 -41.11
N SER A 4 28.00 36.87 -39.99
CA SER A 4 27.11 35.76 -39.63
C SER A 4 26.10 36.26 -38.61
N GLY A 5 24.86 36.45 -39.05
CA GLY A 5 23.74 36.86 -38.21
C GLY A 5 23.18 35.69 -37.41
N PHE A 6 23.08 35.85 -36.09
CA PHE A 6 22.32 34.95 -35.23
C PHE A 6 20.88 35.42 -35.16
N SER A 7 19.95 34.54 -35.56
CA SER A 7 18.51 34.75 -35.49
C SER A 7 17.99 34.14 -34.19
N THR A 8 17.56 34.98 -33.25
CA THR A 8 16.92 34.57 -31.99
C THR A 8 15.42 34.35 -32.23
N ALA A 9 15.01 33.09 -32.33
CA ALA A 9 13.60 32.73 -32.35
C ALA A 9 13.02 32.77 -30.92
N THR A 10 11.99 33.58 -30.72
CA THR A 10 11.23 33.69 -29.47
C THR A 10 10.28 32.49 -29.33
N PRO A 11 10.25 31.77 -28.19
CA PRO A 11 9.33 30.65 -28.01
C PRO A 11 7.88 31.14 -27.84
N THR A 12 6.98 30.58 -28.65
CA THR A 12 5.53 30.80 -28.59
C THR A 12 4.94 30.13 -27.34
N PRO A 13 4.14 30.82 -26.52
CA PRO A 13 3.50 30.20 -25.36
C PRO A 13 2.43 29.20 -25.79
N THR A 14 2.57 27.96 -25.31
CA THR A 14 1.58 26.89 -25.52
C THR A 14 0.36 27.15 -24.64
N PRO A 15 -0.87 27.12 -25.17
CA PRO A 15 -2.06 27.32 -24.35
C PRO A 15 -2.29 26.16 -23.38
N SER A 16 -2.49 26.48 -22.11
CA SER A 16 -2.83 25.53 -21.05
C SER A 16 -4.15 24.80 -21.34
N PRO A 17 -4.25 23.49 -21.09
CA PRO A 17 -5.48 22.74 -21.27
C PRO A 17 -6.55 23.22 -20.27
N LYS A 18 -7.69 23.68 -20.81
CA LYS A 18 -8.90 23.98 -20.01
C LYS A 18 -9.47 22.66 -19.48
N VAL A 19 -9.36 22.46 -18.17
CA VAL A 19 -10.00 21.34 -17.47
C VAL A 19 -11.49 21.66 -17.34
N HIS A 20 -12.30 21.06 -18.21
CA HIS A 20 -13.75 21.02 -18.05
C HIS A 20 -14.09 20.06 -16.92
N SER A 21 -14.39 20.62 -15.74
CA SER A 21 -14.97 19.89 -14.61
C SER A 21 -16.39 19.44 -14.99
N THR A 22 -16.51 18.17 -15.39
CA THR A 22 -17.79 17.48 -15.53
C THR A 22 -17.95 16.55 -14.33
N ASN A 23 -18.98 16.83 -13.54
CA ASN A 23 -19.58 16.05 -12.45
C ASN A 23 -18.85 14.77 -12.06
N GLY A 24 -18.08 14.89 -10.97
CA GLY A 24 -17.16 13.89 -10.46
C GLY A 24 -17.84 12.62 -9.98
N TYR A 25 -17.57 11.54 -10.70
CA TYR A 25 -17.07 10.35 -10.04
C TYR A 25 -15.63 10.68 -9.65
N GLN A 26 -15.40 10.97 -8.37
CA GLN A 26 -14.04 11.01 -7.85
C GLN A 26 -13.49 9.59 -8.00
N LEU A 27 -12.80 9.34 -9.11
CA LEU A 27 -11.88 8.22 -9.23
C LEU A 27 -10.84 8.45 -8.15
N VAL A 28 -11.07 7.86 -6.98
CA VAL A 28 -10.10 7.85 -5.91
C VAL A 28 -8.85 7.27 -6.55
N PRO A 29 -7.74 8.04 -6.64
CA PRO A 29 -6.50 7.51 -7.17
C PRO A 29 -6.24 6.24 -6.38
N ILE A 30 -6.10 5.12 -7.09
CA ILE A 30 -5.69 3.85 -6.50
C ILE A 30 -4.30 4.14 -5.93
N THR A 31 -4.28 4.54 -4.67
CA THR A 31 -3.06 4.75 -3.90
C THR A 31 -2.29 3.44 -3.99
N ARG A 32 -0.98 3.55 -4.21
CA ARG A 32 -0.07 2.43 -4.45
C ARG A 32 -0.43 1.26 -3.53
N PHE A 33 -0.90 0.18 -4.16
CA PHE A 33 -1.47 -1.05 -3.60
C PHE A 33 -0.41 -1.87 -2.82
N LEU A 34 0.25 -1.26 -1.84
CA LEU A 34 1.24 -1.89 -0.96
C LEU A 34 0.61 -2.44 0.35
N GLU A 35 -0.72 -2.48 0.44
CA GLU A 35 -1.51 -3.25 1.43
C GLU A 35 -2.10 -4.55 0.83
N GLY A 36 -1.53 -5.04 -0.29
CA GLY A 36 -2.17 -6.00 -1.22
C GLY A 36 -2.58 -7.36 -0.66
N ASN A 37 -2.14 -7.74 0.54
CA ASN A 37 -2.60 -8.97 1.17
C ASN A 37 -3.81 -8.66 2.06
N LYS A 38 -4.97 -8.46 1.44
CA LYS A 38 -6.25 -8.46 2.17
C LYS A 38 -6.34 -9.77 2.93
N LEU A 39 -6.22 -9.69 4.25
CA LEU A 39 -6.34 -10.84 5.13
C LEU A 39 -7.69 -11.50 4.87
N THR A 40 -7.67 -12.77 4.49
CA THR A 40 -8.91 -13.55 4.45
C THR A 40 -9.29 -13.86 5.90
N TYR A 41 -10.42 -13.31 6.33
CA TYR A 41 -10.96 -13.56 7.66
C TYR A 41 -12.44 -13.86 7.60
N CYS A 42 -12.90 -14.61 8.59
CA CYS A 42 -14.29 -15.04 8.69
C CYS A 42 -15.09 -14.06 9.53
N THR A 43 -16.14 -13.45 8.99
CA THR A 43 -17.05 -12.58 9.78
C THR A 43 -17.98 -13.33 10.73
N ARG A 44 -17.97 -14.68 10.69
CA ARG A 44 -18.73 -15.53 11.63
C ARG A 44 -17.94 -15.82 12.90
N CYS A 45 -16.68 -16.24 12.79
CA CYS A 45 -15.85 -16.63 13.94
C CYS A 45 -14.68 -15.68 14.22
N TRP A 46 -14.46 -14.67 13.36
CA TRP A 46 -13.38 -13.68 13.40
C TRP A 46 -11.96 -14.24 13.32
N HIS A 47 -11.81 -15.54 13.00
CA HIS A 47 -10.50 -16.15 12.72
C HIS A 47 -10.01 -15.76 11.33
N VAL A 48 -8.69 -15.69 11.18
CA VAL A 48 -8.04 -15.66 9.85
C VAL A 48 -8.10 -17.06 9.21
N GLU A 49 -7.52 -17.25 8.03
CA GLU A 49 -7.43 -18.52 7.27
C GLU A 49 -8.63 -18.85 6.36
N HIS A 50 -9.87 -18.57 6.77
CA HIS A 50 -11.05 -18.98 5.99
C HIS A 50 -12.10 -17.89 5.80
N MET A 51 -12.90 -18.04 4.75
CA MET A 51 -14.06 -17.19 4.45
C MET A 51 -15.31 -17.71 5.16
N ARG A 52 -16.32 -16.83 5.32
CA ARG A 52 -17.58 -17.15 6.01
C ARG A 52 -18.29 -18.39 5.47
N ASN A 53 -18.29 -18.60 4.16
CA ASN A 53 -18.91 -19.76 3.51
C ASN A 53 -18.19 -21.09 3.78
N LYS A 54 -16.93 -21.06 4.21
CA LYS A 54 -16.13 -22.23 4.61
C LYS A 54 -16.02 -22.38 6.13
N CYS A 55 -16.76 -21.59 6.89
CA CYS A 55 -16.69 -21.59 8.35
C CYS A 55 -17.51 -22.74 8.94
N LEU A 56 -16.84 -23.60 9.73
CA LEU A 56 -17.46 -24.75 10.41
C LEU A 56 -18.11 -24.39 11.76
N ALA A 57 -17.93 -23.16 12.26
CA ALA A 57 -18.53 -22.73 13.52
C ALA A 57 -20.07 -22.77 13.41
N ALA A 58 -20.75 -23.36 14.40
CA ALA A 58 -22.22 -23.42 14.43
C ALA A 58 -22.87 -22.08 14.78
N THR A 59 -22.19 -21.25 15.57
CA THR A 59 -22.69 -19.96 16.06
C THR A 59 -21.87 -18.80 15.48
N THR A 60 -22.40 -17.58 15.54
CA THR A 60 -21.63 -16.37 15.20
C THR A 60 -20.98 -15.85 16.47
N ARG A 61 -19.76 -15.31 16.41
CA ARG A 61 -19.09 -14.72 17.56
C ARG A 61 -19.22 -13.20 17.55
N CYS A 62 -19.35 -12.60 18.73
CA CYS A 62 -19.31 -11.15 18.90
C CYS A 62 -17.98 -10.58 18.41
N ARG A 63 -17.99 -9.48 17.66
CA ARG A 63 -16.75 -8.83 17.20
C ARG A 63 -15.89 -8.27 18.33
N ILE A 64 -16.51 -7.91 19.45
CA ILE A 64 -15.85 -7.23 20.57
C ILE A 64 -15.38 -8.25 21.59
N CYS A 65 -16.29 -9.03 22.17
CA CYS A 65 -15.98 -9.96 23.25
C CYS A 65 -15.71 -11.41 22.82
N ILE A 66 -15.89 -11.74 21.53
CA ILE A 66 -15.68 -13.07 20.94
C ILE A 66 -16.61 -14.17 21.50
N GLN A 67 -17.55 -13.84 22.37
CA GLN A 67 -18.56 -14.77 22.86
C GLN A 67 -19.49 -15.24 21.74
N GLU A 68 -19.99 -16.46 21.85
CA GLU A 68 -20.92 -17.05 20.90
C GLU A 68 -22.30 -16.40 21.01
N ILE A 69 -22.88 -16.12 19.84
CA ILE A 69 -24.16 -15.44 19.63
C ILE A 69 -25.02 -16.37 18.77
N THR A 70 -26.16 -16.76 19.34
CA THR A 70 -27.26 -17.41 18.62
C THR A 70 -28.24 -16.36 18.06
N ASP A 71 -28.50 -15.30 18.82
CA ASP A 71 -29.36 -14.18 18.45
C ASP A 71 -28.67 -12.84 18.78
N ILE A 72 -28.42 -12.02 17.76
CA ILE A 72 -27.72 -10.73 17.87
C ILE A 72 -28.52 -9.76 18.75
N GLN A 73 -29.85 -9.82 18.73
CA GLN A 73 -30.70 -8.91 19.49
C GLN A 73 -30.66 -9.19 21.00
N LYS A 74 -30.32 -10.42 21.40
CA LYS A 74 -30.26 -10.85 22.80
C LYS A 74 -28.85 -10.85 23.38
N HIS A 75 -27.85 -10.48 22.58
CA HIS A 75 -26.47 -10.52 23.02
C HIS A 75 -26.13 -9.33 23.94
N ASN A 76 -25.92 -9.59 25.22
CA ASN A 76 -25.40 -8.60 26.16
C ASN A 76 -23.85 -8.60 26.12
N CYS A 77 -23.28 -7.70 25.33
CA CYS A 77 -21.83 -7.61 25.15
C CYS A 77 -21.17 -6.91 26.36
N PRO A 78 -20.18 -7.53 27.04
CA PRO A 78 -19.48 -6.91 28.17
C PRO A 78 -18.56 -5.74 27.77
N GLN A 79 -18.49 -5.41 26.48
CA GLN A 79 -17.61 -4.37 25.90
C GLN A 79 -16.10 -4.55 26.14
N GLN A 80 -15.69 -5.69 26.69
CA GLN A 80 -14.29 -6.06 26.82
C GLN A 80 -13.77 -6.56 25.47
N LEU A 81 -12.76 -5.87 24.93
CA LEU A 81 -12.13 -6.28 23.68
C LEU A 81 -11.38 -7.59 23.89
N ARG A 82 -11.61 -8.54 22.99
CA ARG A 82 -10.87 -9.80 22.91
C ARG A 82 -10.51 -10.10 21.47
N CYS A 83 -9.29 -10.57 21.27
CA CYS A 83 -8.79 -10.99 19.98
C CYS A 83 -9.16 -12.45 19.71
N ALA A 84 -9.76 -12.73 18.56
CA ALA A 84 -10.08 -14.11 18.16
C ALA A 84 -8.84 -15.00 17.94
N GLN A 85 -7.66 -14.42 17.68
CA GLN A 85 -6.45 -15.19 17.38
C GLN A 85 -5.60 -15.49 18.61
N CYS A 86 -5.54 -14.57 19.58
CA CYS A 86 -4.59 -14.65 20.69
C CYS A 86 -5.21 -14.30 22.05
N ASP A 87 -6.54 -14.13 22.11
CA ASP A 87 -7.30 -13.77 23.32
C ASP A 87 -6.89 -12.47 24.02
N GLY A 88 -6.01 -11.67 23.41
CA GLY A 88 -5.53 -10.40 23.96
C GLY A 88 -6.57 -9.27 23.93
N ASN A 89 -6.34 -8.22 24.71
CA ASN A 89 -7.22 -7.05 24.83
C ASN A 89 -7.07 -6.07 23.65
N HIS A 90 -7.37 -6.54 22.43
CA HIS A 90 -7.36 -5.76 21.20
C HIS A 90 -8.29 -6.39 20.16
N HIS A 91 -8.62 -5.67 19.09
CA HIS A 91 -9.44 -6.21 17.99
C HIS A 91 -8.74 -7.35 17.24
N SER A 92 -9.47 -8.38 16.82
CA SER A 92 -8.95 -9.58 16.13
C SER A 92 -8.12 -9.33 14.86
N LEU A 93 -8.26 -8.15 14.24
CA LEU A 93 -7.53 -7.75 13.03
C LEU A 93 -6.54 -6.60 13.29
N SER A 94 -6.29 -6.28 14.56
CA SER A 94 -5.37 -5.22 14.96
C SER A 94 -3.95 -5.54 14.53
N SER A 95 -3.20 -4.51 14.11
CA SER A 95 -1.76 -4.61 13.88
C SER A 95 -0.96 -4.87 15.16
N GLN A 96 -1.58 -4.74 16.34
CA GLN A 96 -0.97 -5.07 17.62
C GLN A 96 -0.98 -6.58 17.93
N CYS A 97 -1.75 -7.38 17.19
CA CYS A 97 -1.79 -8.82 17.39
C CYS A 97 -0.57 -9.50 16.76
N GLU A 98 0.28 -10.14 17.58
CA GLU A 98 1.47 -10.85 17.09
C GLU A 98 1.11 -12.00 16.13
N VAL A 99 -0.01 -12.69 16.36
CA VAL A 99 -0.49 -13.76 15.46
C VAL A 99 -0.83 -13.20 14.08
N ILE A 100 -1.48 -12.03 14.02
CA ILE A 100 -1.79 -11.37 12.75
C ILE A 100 -0.52 -10.90 12.03
N LYS A 101 0.48 -10.38 12.78
CA LYS A 101 1.77 -10.00 12.19
C LYS A 101 2.47 -11.19 11.57
N ALA A 102 2.58 -12.30 12.31
CA ALA A 102 3.18 -13.54 11.83
C ALA A 102 2.45 -14.07 10.58
N TYR A 103 1.11 -14.09 10.61
CA TYR A 103 0.30 -14.52 9.47
C TYR A 103 0.51 -13.63 8.23
N LYS A 104 0.63 -12.31 8.39
CA LYS A 104 0.94 -11.41 7.26
C LYS A 104 2.30 -11.70 6.63
N VAL A 105 3.31 -12.00 7.45
CA VAL A 105 4.65 -12.37 6.97
C VAL A 105 4.59 -13.68 6.20
N GLN A 106 3.97 -14.72 6.78
CA GLN A 106 3.78 -16.00 6.11
C GLN A 106 3.03 -15.86 4.78
N LEU A 107 1.92 -15.12 4.76
CA LEU A 107 1.14 -14.90 3.55
C LEU A 107 1.95 -14.16 2.47
N LYS A 108 2.81 -13.22 2.87
CA LYS A 108 3.72 -12.54 1.94
C LYS A 108 4.73 -13.53 1.36
N GLU A 109 5.36 -14.37 2.18
CA GLU A 109 6.32 -15.38 1.74
C GLU A 109 5.66 -16.40 0.80
N GLU A 110 4.45 -16.86 1.10
CA GLU A 110 3.70 -17.78 0.23
C GLU A 110 3.35 -17.15 -1.13
N VAL A 111 2.94 -15.88 -1.14
CA VAL A 111 2.68 -15.16 -2.40
C VAL A 111 3.97 -14.96 -3.20
N ASP A 112 5.06 -14.54 -2.55
CA ASP A 112 6.35 -14.34 -3.19
C ASP A 112 6.89 -15.68 -3.77
N ASN A 113 6.72 -16.78 -3.04
CA ASN A 113 7.02 -18.13 -3.52
C ASN A 113 6.13 -18.55 -4.71
N ALA A 114 4.84 -18.25 -4.67
CA ALA A 114 3.91 -18.56 -5.75
C ALA A 114 4.22 -17.76 -7.02
N LEU A 115 4.66 -16.50 -6.88
CA LEU A 115 5.18 -15.68 -7.97
C LEU A 115 6.46 -16.28 -8.55
N ALA A 116 7.42 -16.68 -7.70
CA ALA A 116 8.68 -17.30 -8.15
C ALA A 116 8.46 -18.62 -8.90
N ARG A 117 7.44 -19.40 -8.50
CA ARG A 117 7.03 -20.64 -9.19
C ARG A 117 6.21 -20.41 -10.45
N GLY A 118 5.81 -19.16 -10.73
CA GLY A 118 4.93 -18.84 -11.86
C GLY A 118 3.49 -19.36 -11.70
N VAL A 119 3.05 -19.72 -10.48
CA VAL A 119 1.66 -20.11 -10.20
C VAL A 119 0.74 -18.90 -10.25
N ILE A 120 1.26 -17.76 -9.79
CA ILE A 120 0.60 -16.45 -9.85
C ILE A 120 1.45 -15.57 -10.76
N HIS A 121 0.80 -14.78 -11.63
CA HIS A 121 1.48 -13.80 -12.47
C HIS A 121 1.15 -12.39 -11.99
N ARG A 122 2.19 -11.58 -11.78
CA ARG A 122 2.03 -10.15 -11.51
C ARG A 122 1.74 -9.45 -12.83
N LEU A 123 0.75 -8.56 -12.85
CA LEU A 123 0.60 -7.65 -13.99
C LEU A 123 1.86 -6.78 -14.08
N GLU A 124 2.49 -6.79 -15.25
CA GLU A 124 3.62 -5.93 -15.57
C GLU A 124 3.24 -4.47 -15.26
N PRO A 125 4.04 -3.72 -14.49
CA PRO A 125 3.71 -2.36 -14.04
C PRO A 125 3.44 -1.35 -15.17
N ASN A 126 3.77 -1.70 -16.42
CA ASN A 126 3.57 -0.86 -17.61
C ASN A 126 2.60 -1.46 -18.64
N LYS A 127 1.97 -2.62 -18.37
CA LYS A 127 0.87 -3.09 -19.23
C LYS A 127 -0.37 -2.30 -18.87
N GLN A 128 -0.98 -1.64 -19.87
CA GLN A 128 -2.28 -1.01 -19.70
C GLN A 128 -3.23 -2.04 -19.08
N VAL A 129 -3.94 -1.61 -18.04
CA VAL A 129 -5.04 -2.39 -17.46
C VAL A 129 -5.97 -2.74 -18.64
N PRO A 130 -6.41 -4.00 -18.80
CA PRO A 130 -7.32 -4.36 -19.87
C PRO A 130 -8.47 -3.35 -19.92
N ILE A 131 -8.65 -2.71 -21.08
CA ILE A 131 -9.79 -1.83 -21.31
C ILE A 131 -10.98 -2.77 -21.46
N PHE A 132 -11.82 -2.83 -20.44
CA PHE A 132 -13.09 -3.53 -20.53
C PHE A 132 -14.08 -2.59 -21.21
N ASN A 133 -14.68 -3.03 -22.32
CA ASN A 133 -15.80 -2.31 -22.89
C ASN A 133 -17.01 -2.49 -21.98
N HIS A 134 -17.84 -1.46 -21.90
CA HIS A 134 -19.09 -1.53 -21.12
C HIS A 134 -20.01 -2.67 -21.62
N ASP A 135 -19.86 -3.07 -22.89
CA ASP A 135 -20.59 -4.16 -23.52
C ASP A 135 -20.06 -5.57 -23.15
N ASP A 136 -18.85 -5.66 -22.59
CA ASP A 136 -18.28 -6.94 -22.13
C ASP A 136 -18.94 -7.45 -20.84
N PHE A 137 -19.70 -6.59 -20.17
CA PHE A 137 -20.45 -6.94 -18.97
C PHE A 137 -21.91 -7.19 -19.35
N PRO A 138 -22.46 -8.39 -19.06
CA PRO A 138 -23.86 -8.66 -19.33
C PRO A 138 -24.72 -7.61 -18.62
N PRO A 139 -25.73 -7.02 -19.29
CA PRO A 139 -26.60 -6.05 -18.65
C PRO A 139 -27.22 -6.72 -17.42
N LEU A 140 -26.96 -6.15 -16.24
CA LEU A 140 -27.61 -6.62 -15.02
C LEU A 140 -29.11 -6.45 -15.24
N THR A 141 -29.84 -7.56 -15.37
CA THR A 141 -31.29 -7.58 -15.64
C THR A 141 -32.12 -6.87 -14.56
N ASN A 142 -31.49 -6.49 -13.44
CA ASN A 142 -32.04 -5.63 -12.42
C ASN A 142 -30.99 -4.62 -11.94
N PRO A 143 -30.85 -3.44 -12.58
CA PRO A 143 -30.01 -2.35 -12.05
C PRO A 143 -30.61 -1.72 -10.77
N ASN A 144 -31.66 -2.32 -10.20
CA ASN A 144 -32.63 -1.62 -9.37
C ASN A 144 -33.00 -2.39 -8.09
N ARG A 145 -32.00 -2.87 -7.33
CA ARG A 145 -32.23 -3.30 -5.93
C ARG A 145 -31.51 -2.49 -4.87
N ASN A 146 -30.57 -1.63 -5.24
CA ASN A 146 -30.04 -0.59 -4.38
C ASN A 146 -30.29 0.79 -5.00
N LYS A 147 -31.56 1.14 -5.25
CA LYS A 147 -31.96 2.54 -5.06
C LYS A 147 -31.87 2.79 -3.56
N VAL A 148 -30.64 2.91 -3.05
CA VAL A 148 -30.43 3.72 -1.85
C VAL A 148 -30.99 5.05 -2.29
N SER A 149 -32.10 5.48 -1.69
CA SER A 149 -32.55 6.86 -1.84
C SER A 149 -31.29 7.70 -1.71
N ALA A 150 -30.90 8.41 -2.77
CA ALA A 150 -29.80 9.36 -2.70
C ALA A 150 -29.96 10.05 -1.37
N TRP A 151 -28.95 10.00 -0.48
CA TRP A 151 -29.02 10.52 0.87
C TRP A 151 -29.62 11.90 0.79
N GLY A 152 -30.94 11.95 0.93
CA GLY A 152 -31.66 13.17 0.99
C GLY A 152 -31.24 13.64 2.34
N LEU A 153 -30.25 14.52 2.39
CA LEU A 153 -30.33 15.61 3.32
C LEU A 153 -31.70 16.26 3.07
N LYS A 154 -32.75 15.65 3.63
CA LYS A 154 -33.79 16.45 4.23
C LYS A 154 -33.01 17.29 5.23
N GLN A 155 -32.64 18.48 4.78
CA GLN A 155 -32.51 19.60 5.67
C GLN A 155 -33.90 19.71 6.30
N GLU A 156 -34.14 18.92 7.35
CA GLU A 156 -35.10 19.34 8.35
C GLU A 156 -34.63 20.74 8.75
N PRO A 157 -35.52 21.74 8.79
CA PRO A 157 -35.17 23.03 9.35
C PRO A 157 -34.70 22.75 10.77
N THR A 158 -33.38 22.76 10.95
CA THR A 158 -32.73 22.67 12.23
C THR A 158 -33.35 23.76 13.07
N HIS A 159 -34.18 23.39 14.04
CA HIS A 159 -34.33 24.19 15.24
C HIS A 159 -32.90 24.43 15.70
N GLN A 160 -32.35 25.62 15.43
CA GLN A 160 -31.10 26.06 16.01
C GLN A 160 -31.29 25.89 17.52
N PRO A 161 -30.62 24.94 18.18
CA PRO A 161 -30.33 25.17 19.56
C PRO A 161 -29.42 26.39 19.52
N THR A 162 -29.80 27.45 20.21
CA THR A 162 -28.84 28.47 20.61
C THR A 162 -27.84 27.75 21.51
N ILE A 163 -26.83 27.12 20.88
CA ILE A 163 -25.68 26.56 21.57
C ILE A 163 -24.84 27.77 21.91
N GLU A 164 -24.91 28.17 23.17
CA GLU A 164 -23.98 29.12 23.74
C GLU A 164 -22.55 28.65 23.44
N PHE A 165 -21.83 29.54 22.80
CA PHE A 165 -20.51 29.32 22.22
C PHE A 165 -19.45 29.38 23.32
N THR A 166 -19.41 28.38 24.21
CA THR A 166 -18.52 28.39 25.39
C THR A 166 -17.39 27.36 25.40
N GLU A 167 -17.19 26.54 24.36
CA GLU A 167 -16.12 25.51 24.36
C GLU A 167 -15.23 25.46 23.09
N ILE A 168 -14.88 26.62 22.51
CA ILE A 168 -13.82 26.73 21.48
C ILE A 168 -12.41 26.23 21.96
N PRO A 169 -11.99 26.37 23.24
CA PRO A 169 -10.60 26.07 23.62
C PRO A 169 -10.16 24.63 23.35
N GLY A 170 -11.04 23.64 23.56
CA GLY A 170 -10.66 22.22 23.48
C GLY A 170 -10.30 21.74 22.08
N VAL A 171 -10.98 22.24 21.05
CA VAL A 171 -10.74 21.85 19.65
C VAL A 171 -9.39 22.37 19.17
N LEU A 172 -9.04 23.61 19.52
CA LEU A 172 -7.76 24.20 19.15
C LEU A 172 -6.58 23.48 19.82
N THR A 173 -6.72 23.09 21.10
CA THR A 173 -5.70 22.30 21.80
C THR A 173 -5.52 20.91 21.16
N ALA A 174 -6.61 20.25 20.76
CA ALA A 174 -6.55 18.96 20.09
C ALA A 174 -5.86 19.04 18.72
N LEU A 175 -6.16 20.08 17.92
CA LEU A 175 -5.51 20.32 16.63
C LEU A 175 -4.02 20.62 16.79
N ASN A 176 -3.64 21.47 17.76
CA ASN A 176 -2.22 21.75 18.03
C ASN A 176 -1.46 20.50 18.48
N LYS A 177 -2.09 19.63 19.28
CA LYS A 177 -1.50 18.35 19.66
C LYS A 177 -1.28 17.43 18.45
N GLN A 178 -2.26 17.33 17.56
CA GLN A 178 -2.14 16.53 16.33
C GLN A 178 -1.05 17.08 15.40
N LEU A 179 -0.98 18.41 15.24
CA LEU A 179 0.04 19.07 14.43
C LEU A 179 1.46 18.83 14.98
N SER A 180 1.62 18.85 16.31
CA SER A 180 2.89 18.54 16.97
C SER A 180 3.33 17.09 16.72
N ILE A 181 2.40 16.12 16.88
CA ILE A 181 2.67 14.70 16.60
C ILE A 181 3.08 14.51 15.13
N MET A 182 2.34 15.12 14.20
CA MET A 182 2.64 15.00 12.77
C MET A 182 4.02 15.59 12.43
N THR A 183 4.35 16.74 13.00
CA THR A 183 5.67 17.38 12.81
C THR A 183 6.79 16.48 13.34
N GLU A 184 6.64 15.90 14.52
CA GLU A 184 7.65 14.99 15.08
C GLU A 184 7.82 13.72 14.21
N THR A 185 6.70 13.18 13.69
CA THR A 185 6.77 12.02 12.79
C THR A 185 7.47 12.35 11.47
N ASN A 186 7.27 13.54 10.92
CA ASN A 186 7.94 13.98 9.69
C ASN A 186 9.45 14.10 9.90
N ILE A 187 9.88 14.77 10.98
CA ILE A 187 11.30 14.89 11.35
C ILE A 187 11.94 13.51 11.51
N ARG A 188 11.24 12.57 12.17
CA ARG A 188 11.73 11.19 12.34
C ARG A 188 11.85 10.44 11.01
N MET A 189 10.94 10.67 10.07
CA MET A 189 11.00 10.08 8.73
C MET A 189 12.16 10.66 7.91
N GLU A 190 12.34 11.98 7.92
CA GLU A 190 13.45 12.66 7.24
C GLU A 190 14.80 12.11 7.72
N LYS A 191 14.99 12.00 9.04
CA LYS A 191 16.21 11.40 9.60
C LYS A 191 16.44 9.96 9.11
N LYS A 192 15.38 9.14 9.01
CA LYS A 192 15.49 7.78 8.48
C LYS A 192 15.85 7.75 6.99
N PHE A 193 15.37 8.72 6.22
CA PHE A 193 15.75 8.86 4.81
C PHE A 193 17.22 9.25 4.67
N GLU A 194 17.73 10.18 5.49
CA GLU A 194 19.15 10.53 5.54
C GLU A 194 20.03 9.33 5.91
N GLU A 195 19.65 8.56 6.93
CA GLU A 195 20.38 7.34 7.33
C GLU A 195 20.39 6.29 6.21
N MET A 196 19.29 6.17 5.45
CA MET A 196 19.21 5.23 4.34
C MET A 196 20.06 5.69 3.14
N ASP A 197 20.07 6.99 2.83
CA ASP A 197 20.90 7.56 1.76
C ASP A 197 22.40 7.36 2.05
N MET A 198 22.81 7.56 3.31
CA MET A 198 24.18 7.29 3.75
C MET A 198 24.57 5.81 3.58
N ARG A 199 23.67 4.86 3.91
CA ARG A 199 23.92 3.43 3.69
C ARG A 199 24.02 3.10 2.19
N MET A 200 23.12 3.64 1.38
CA MET A 200 23.15 3.44 -0.07
C MET A 200 24.46 3.95 -0.69
N LYS A 201 24.96 5.09 -0.23
CA LYS A 201 26.24 5.62 -0.67
C LYS A 201 27.41 4.73 -0.27
N HIS A 202 27.45 4.27 0.98
CA HIS A 202 28.47 3.34 1.45
C HIS A 202 28.45 2.02 0.66
N ASP A 203 27.27 1.47 0.38
CA ASP A 203 27.13 0.23 -0.39
C ASP A 203 27.57 0.43 -1.86
N ALA A 204 27.31 1.61 -2.44
CA ALA A 204 27.79 1.96 -3.78
C ALA A 204 29.33 2.04 -3.83
N GLU A 205 29.96 2.68 -2.84
CA GLU A 205 31.43 2.74 -2.72
C GLU A 205 32.05 1.34 -2.53
N ALA A 206 31.41 0.47 -1.74
CA ALA A 206 31.84 -0.91 -1.56
C ALA A 206 31.75 -1.73 -2.85
N LEU A 207 30.69 -1.54 -3.64
CA LEU A 207 30.52 -2.19 -4.95
C LEU A 207 31.59 -1.71 -5.95
N GLU A 208 31.93 -0.43 -5.96
CA GLU A 208 33.00 0.11 -6.82
C GLU A 208 34.36 -0.51 -6.47
N LEU A 209 34.66 -0.66 -5.17
CA LEU A 209 35.89 -1.31 -4.71
C LEU A 209 35.94 -2.79 -5.12
N LEU A 210 34.83 -3.52 -4.98
CA LEU A 210 34.70 -4.91 -5.42
C LEU A 210 34.93 -5.05 -6.93
N GLN A 211 34.31 -4.19 -7.74
CA GLN A 211 34.50 -4.16 -9.19
C GLN A 211 35.97 -3.92 -9.57
N LYS A 212 36.63 -2.97 -8.90
CA LYS A 212 38.06 -2.70 -9.10
C LYS A 212 38.93 -3.90 -8.75
N THR A 213 38.62 -4.58 -7.65
CA THR A 213 39.33 -5.78 -7.20
C THR A 213 39.19 -6.91 -8.21
N ILE A 214 37.97 -7.19 -8.67
CA ILE A 214 37.71 -8.21 -9.70
C ILE A 214 38.49 -7.91 -10.97
N LYS A 215 38.46 -6.65 -11.44
CA LYS A 215 39.19 -6.23 -12.65
C LYS A 215 40.70 -6.46 -12.53
N ASN A 216 41.28 -6.13 -11.38
CA ASN A 216 42.70 -6.34 -11.12
C ASN A 216 43.04 -7.85 -11.12
N THR A 217 42.23 -8.66 -10.43
CA THR A 217 42.42 -10.12 -10.40
C THR A 217 42.32 -10.74 -11.80
N LEU A 218 41.36 -10.31 -12.62
CA LEU A 218 41.24 -10.77 -14.02
C LEU A 218 42.46 -10.38 -14.86
N CYS A 219 43.03 -9.19 -14.64
CA CYS A 219 44.26 -8.77 -15.31
C CYS A 219 45.45 -9.68 -14.95
N SER A 220 45.64 -9.97 -13.66
CA SER A 220 46.69 -10.88 -13.21
C SER A 220 46.50 -12.31 -13.73
N ILE A 221 45.26 -12.83 -13.75
CA ILE A 221 44.96 -14.15 -14.31
C ILE A 221 45.31 -14.20 -15.81
N ARG A 222 44.97 -13.16 -16.56
CA ARG A 222 45.32 -13.05 -17.99
C ARG A 222 46.83 -13.06 -18.20
N GLU A 223 47.58 -12.27 -17.44
CA GLU A 223 49.05 -12.22 -17.52
C GLU A 223 49.68 -13.61 -17.25
N VAL A 224 49.18 -14.34 -16.25
CA VAL A 224 49.64 -15.70 -15.96
C VAL A 224 49.30 -16.67 -17.10
N MET A 225 48.10 -16.58 -17.69
CA MET A 225 47.72 -17.43 -18.83
C MET A 225 48.60 -17.17 -20.07
N GLU A 226 48.94 -15.92 -20.37
CA GLU A 226 49.84 -15.58 -21.48
C GLU A 226 51.23 -16.19 -21.29
N ILE A 227 51.77 -16.20 -20.07
CA ILE A 227 53.06 -16.83 -19.76
C ILE A 227 53.02 -18.35 -19.97
N ILE A 228 51.91 -19.00 -19.62
CA ILE A 228 51.77 -20.46 -19.73
C ILE A 228 51.56 -20.90 -21.18
N VAL A 229 50.76 -20.16 -21.95
CA VAL A 229 50.35 -20.57 -23.31
C VAL A 229 51.44 -20.27 -24.35
N ASN A 230 52.15 -19.15 -24.25
CA ASN A 230 53.14 -18.74 -25.26
C ASN A 230 54.30 -19.75 -25.52
N PRO A 231 54.94 -20.38 -24.51
CA PRO A 231 56.06 -21.29 -24.76
C PRO A 231 55.65 -22.61 -25.43
N VAL A 232 54.36 -22.98 -25.39
CA VAL A 232 53.85 -24.18 -26.06
C VAL A 232 53.83 -24.01 -27.58
N ASN A 233 53.63 -22.77 -28.06
CA ASN A 233 53.55 -22.48 -29.49
C ASN A 233 54.92 -22.28 -30.17
N SER A 234 56.01 -22.14 -29.42
CA SER A 234 57.36 -21.98 -29.98
C SER A 234 58.10 -23.29 -30.26
N HIS A 235 57.49 -24.44 -29.97
CA HIS A 235 58.07 -25.79 -30.16
C HIS A 235 57.30 -26.68 -31.15
N ILE A 236 56.36 -26.10 -31.89
CA ILE A 236 55.67 -26.72 -33.04
C ILE A 236 56.12 -25.99 -34.30
#